data_AF-A0A1L9VCH2-F1
#
_entry.id   AF-A0A1L9VCH2-F1
#
_cell.length_a   1.000
_cell.length_b   1.000
_cell.length_c   1.000
_cell.angle_alpha   90.00
_cell.angle_beta   90.00
_cell.angle_gamma   90.00
#
_symmetry.space_group_name_H-M   'P 1'
#
loop_
_entity.id
_entity.type
_entity.pdbx_description
1 polymer ?
#
loop_
_entity_poly.entity_id
_entity_poly.type
_entity_poly.pdbx_seq_one_letter_code
_entity_poly.pdbx_strand_id
1 'polypeptide(L)'
;MHSTALLEVEARKLHAAHEKQKQKRRRSNRQILNEGGMTVQESQQIIQHPIEAIEAPRPVPAEAPISPNLPVPARRKLPKCSICGQEGHRSNHCPHR
;
A
#
# COMPACT_ATOMS: atom_id res chain seq x y z
N MET A 1 -6.15 -47.42 -22.10
CA MET A 1 -7.39 -46.60 -22.05
C MET A 1 -7.51 -45.76 -20.76
N HIS A 2 -7.00 -46.19 -19.60
CA HIS A 2 -7.10 -45.38 -18.37
C HIS A 2 -6.09 -44.23 -18.27
N SER A 3 -4.90 -44.40 -18.85
CA SER A 3 -3.86 -43.38 -18.88
C SER A 3 -4.29 -42.12 -19.65
N THR A 4 -4.99 -42.28 -20.77
CA THR A 4 -5.48 -41.15 -21.58
C THR A 4 -6.52 -40.32 -20.85
N ALA A 5 -7.45 -40.98 -20.15
CA ALA A 5 -8.45 -40.28 -19.34
C ALA A 5 -7.84 -39.46 -18.19
N LEU A 6 -6.79 -39.99 -17.54
CA LEU A 6 -6.07 -39.26 -16.49
C LEU A 6 -5.32 -38.04 -17.07
N LEU A 7 -4.65 -38.21 -18.21
CA LEU A 7 -3.95 -37.13 -18.90
C LEU A 7 -4.90 -36.02 -19.38
N GLU A 8 -6.09 -36.37 -19.88
CA GLU A 8 -7.10 -35.38 -20.28
C GLU A 8 -7.59 -34.56 -19.08
N VAL A 9 -7.80 -35.21 -17.93
CA VAL A 9 -8.18 -34.52 -16.69
C VAL A 9 -7.07 -33.58 -16.22
N GLU A 10 -5.81 -34.02 -16.28
CA GLU A 10 -4.66 -33.22 -15.92
C GLU A 10 -4.48 -32.02 -16.85
N ALA A 11 -4.58 -32.23 -18.17
CA ALA A 11 -4.53 -31.15 -19.15
C ALA A 11 -5.62 -30.09 -18.88
N ARG A 12 -6.86 -30.52 -18.61
CA ARG A 12 -7.96 -29.60 -18.26
C ARG A 12 -7.64 -28.80 -17.00
N LYS A 13 -7.08 -29.42 -15.97
CA LYS A 13 -6.67 -28.74 -14.72
C LYS A 13 -5.57 -27.72 -14.99
N LEU A 14 -4.57 -28.06 -15.79
CA LEU A 14 -3.47 -27.17 -16.16
C LEU A 14 -3.98 -25.95 -16.96
N HIS A 15 -4.84 -26.17 -17.96
CA HIS A 15 -5.46 -25.08 -18.72
C HIS A 15 -6.29 -24.15 -17.82
N ALA A 16 -7.09 -24.70 -16.92
CA ALA A 16 -7.88 -23.90 -15.97
C ALA A 16 -7.00 -23.07 -15.03
N ALA A 17 -5.91 -23.65 -14.51
CA ALA A 17 -4.95 -22.95 -13.66
C ALA A 17 -4.22 -21.83 -14.42
N HIS A 18 -3.80 -22.08 -15.66
CA HIS A 18 -3.15 -21.09 -16.52
C HIS A 18 -4.07 -19.91 -16.82
N GLU A 19 -5.33 -20.18 -17.21
CA GLU A 19 -6.31 -19.11 -17.48
C GLU A 19 -6.61 -18.29 -16.21
N LYS A 20 -6.70 -18.93 -15.05
CA LYS A 20 -6.84 -18.21 -13.77
C LYS A 20 -5.65 -17.31 -13.49
N GLN A 21 -4.42 -17.76 -13.76
CA GLN A 21 -3.21 -16.94 -13.59
C GLN A 21 -3.17 -15.78 -14.58
N LYS A 22 -3.55 -16.00 -15.84
CA LYS A 22 -3.66 -14.97 -16.88
C LYS A 22 -4.68 -13.90 -16.49
N GLN A 23 -5.86 -14.32 -16.00
CA GLN A 23 -6.87 -13.40 -15.50
C GLN A 23 -6.36 -12.57 -14.30
N LYS A 24 -5.67 -13.20 -13.34
CA LYS A 24 -5.05 -12.49 -12.21
C LYS A 24 -4.02 -11.46 -12.68
N ARG A 25 -3.10 -11.84 -13.57
CA ARG A 25 -2.09 -10.94 -14.14
C ARG A 25 -2.74 -9.77 -14.85
N ARG A 26 -3.78 -10.01 -15.66
CA ARG A 26 -4.53 -8.95 -16.35
C ARG A 26 -5.23 -8.01 -15.38
N ARG A 27 -5.83 -8.52 -14.30
CA ARG A 27 -6.45 -7.68 -13.25
C ARG A 27 -5.41 -6.82 -12.53
N SER A 28 -4.27 -7.42 -12.15
CA SER A 28 -3.16 -6.71 -11.52
C SER A 28 -2.60 -5.60 -12.41
N ASN A 29 -2.28 -5.91 -13.67
CA ASN A 29 -1.75 -4.93 -14.63
C ASN A 29 -2.75 -3.82 -14.97
N ARG A 30 -4.06 -4.04 -14.81
CA ARG A 30 -5.06 -2.99 -14.99
C ARG A 30 -5.17 -2.06 -13.77
N GLN A 31 -4.88 -2.55 -12.57
CA GLN A 31 -4.93 -1.75 -11.34
C GLN A 31 -3.70 -0.87 -11.18
N ILE A 32 -2.57 -1.30 -11.74
CA ILE A 32 -1.33 -0.53 -11.75
C ILE A 32 -1.33 0.27 -13.05
N LEU A 33 -1.64 1.56 -12.98
CA LEU A 33 -1.41 2.49 -14.09
C LEU A 33 0.08 2.40 -14.46
N ASN A 34 0.38 1.96 -15.68
CA ASN A 34 1.73 1.95 -16.20
C ASN A 34 2.01 3.36 -16.74
N GLU A 35 2.51 4.24 -15.89
CA GLU A 35 2.90 5.62 -16.26
C GLU A 35 4.25 5.66 -17.02
N GLY A 36 4.75 4.50 -17.46
CA GLY A 36 6.13 4.33 -17.91
C GLY A 36 7.06 4.21 -16.70
N GLY A 37 7.73 3.06 -16.58
CA GLY A 37 8.82 2.91 -15.61
C GLY A 37 10.11 3.45 -16.22
N MET A 38 10.97 4.05 -15.40
CA MET A 38 12.32 4.38 -15.82
C MET A 38 13.03 3.11 -16.30
N THR A 39 13.70 3.23 -17.45
CA THR A 39 14.59 2.17 -17.92
C THR A 39 15.78 2.03 -16.97
N VAL A 40 16.41 0.85 -16.97
CA VAL A 40 17.59 0.58 -16.15
C VAL A 40 18.71 1.59 -16.46
N GLN A 41 18.83 1.99 -17.73
CA GLN A 41 19.81 2.98 -18.18
C GLN A 41 19.51 4.39 -17.66
N GLU A 42 18.26 4.85 -17.75
CA GLU A 42 17.85 6.15 -17.17
C GLU A 42 18.07 6.17 -15.65
N SER A 43 17.82 5.05 -14.97
CA SER A 43 18.06 4.92 -13.54
C SER A 43 19.54 5.02 -13.18
N GLN A 44 20.39 4.37 -13.98
CA GLN A 44 21.85 4.44 -13.81
C GLN A 44 22.40 5.84 -14.07
N GLN A 45 21.82 6.60 -15.00
CA GLN A 45 22.20 7.99 -15.25
C GLN A 45 21.87 8.87 -14.04
N ILE A 46 20.67 8.75 -13.46
CA ILE A 46 20.32 9.51 -12.23
C ILE A 46 21.26 9.18 -11.06
N ILE A 47 21.63 7.92 -10.89
CA ILE A 47 22.54 7.50 -9.81
C ILE A 47 23.96 8.04 -10.03
N GLN A 48 24.41 8.13 -11.28
CA GLN A 48 25.76 8.58 -11.63
C GLN A 48 25.90 10.11 -11.70
N HIS A 49 24.82 10.83 -12.01
CA HIS A 49 24.82 12.27 -11.89
C HIS A 49 24.95 12.64 -10.41
N PRO A 50 25.96 13.43 -10.02
CA PRO A 50 25.96 14.05 -8.71
C PRO A 50 24.64 14.80 -8.58
N ILE A 51 23.86 14.46 -7.55
CA ILE A 51 22.74 15.29 -7.11
C ILE A 51 23.37 16.67 -6.92
N GLU A 52 23.13 17.60 -7.85
CA GLU A 52 23.46 19.00 -7.62
C GLU A 52 22.91 19.30 -6.24
N ALA A 53 23.82 19.61 -5.31
CA ALA A 53 23.48 19.74 -3.91
C ALA A 53 22.33 20.75 -3.85
N ILE A 54 21.12 20.25 -3.59
CA ILE A 54 19.98 21.08 -3.29
C ILE A 54 20.48 21.91 -2.11
N GLU A 55 20.71 23.19 -2.38
CA GLU A 55 21.17 24.16 -1.40
C GLU A 55 20.26 23.94 -0.19
N ALA A 56 20.86 23.53 0.93
CA ALA A 56 20.10 23.19 2.12
C ALA A 56 19.09 24.32 2.36
N PRO A 57 17.79 24.05 2.52
CA PRO A 57 16.82 25.11 2.75
C PRO A 57 17.36 25.98 3.87
N ARG A 58 17.58 27.28 3.59
CA ARG A 58 17.97 28.23 4.63
C ARG A 58 17.04 27.98 5.82
N PRO A 59 17.55 27.94 7.05
CA PRO A 59 16.68 27.81 8.22
C PRO A 59 15.66 28.95 8.14
N VAL A 60 14.42 28.58 7.78
CA VAL A 60 13.29 29.47 7.89
C VAL A 60 13.21 29.86 9.36
N PRO A 61 13.16 31.15 9.70
CA PRO A 61 12.92 31.56 11.07
C PRO A 61 11.71 30.81 11.61
N ALA A 62 11.87 30.22 12.78
CA ALA A 62 10.79 29.55 13.47
C ALA A 62 9.58 30.49 13.57
N GLU A 63 8.41 29.91 13.32
CA GLU A 63 7.08 30.51 13.53
C GLU A 63 6.64 31.52 12.45
N ALA A 64 6.20 31.01 11.31
CA ALA A 64 5.05 31.64 10.67
C ALA A 64 3.84 31.45 11.62
N PRO A 65 3.11 32.52 12.00
CA PRO A 65 1.87 32.35 12.74
C PRO A 65 0.94 31.46 11.90
N ILE A 66 0.44 30.40 12.52
CA ILE A 66 -0.60 29.54 11.96
C ILE A 66 -1.69 30.49 11.45
N SER A 67 -1.88 30.55 10.13
CA SER A 67 -2.95 31.36 9.57
C SER A 67 -4.26 30.97 10.29
N PRO A 68 -5.01 31.91 10.88
CA PRO A 68 -6.16 31.61 11.73
C PRO A 68 -7.30 30.90 10.97
N ASN A 69 -7.14 30.66 9.67
CA ASN A 69 -8.12 30.07 8.78
C ASN A 69 -7.80 28.63 8.34
N LEU A 70 -6.72 27.98 8.79
CA LEU A 70 -6.54 26.55 8.50
C LEU A 70 -7.43 25.71 9.42
N PRO A 71 -8.37 24.91 8.89
CA PRO A 71 -9.14 23.99 9.71
C PRO A 71 -8.19 22.95 10.32
N VAL A 72 -8.04 23.00 11.64
CA VAL A 72 -7.33 21.97 12.40
C VAL A 72 -8.06 20.64 12.14
N PRO A 73 -7.36 19.57 11.69
CA PRO A 73 -8.01 18.29 11.48
C PRO A 73 -8.62 17.81 12.79
N ALA A 74 -9.94 17.56 12.79
CA ALA A 74 -10.65 17.08 13.95
C ALA A 74 -10.01 15.76 14.44
N ARG A 75 -9.42 15.78 15.65
CA ARG A 75 -8.90 14.56 16.26
C ARG A 75 -10.08 13.62 16.51
N ARG A 76 -10.01 12.40 15.96
CA ARG A 76 -11.00 11.35 16.27
C ARG A 76 -10.96 11.06 17.77
N LYS A 77 -12.14 10.97 18.40
CA LYS A 77 -12.25 10.54 19.80
C LYS A 77 -11.63 9.16 19.98
N LEU A 78 -10.96 8.93 21.11
CA LEU A 78 -10.40 7.63 21.43
C LEU A 78 -11.53 6.59 21.59
N PRO A 79 -11.29 5.33 21.23
CA PRO A 79 -12.28 4.28 21.43
C PRO A 79 -12.51 4.04 22.92
N LYS A 80 -13.79 3.98 23.31
CA LYS A 80 -14.23 3.62 24.67
C LYS A 80 -14.26 2.11 24.85
N CYS A 81 -14.01 1.64 26.07
CA CYS A 81 -14.19 0.24 26.44
C CYS A 81 -15.68 -0.16 26.26
N SER A 82 -15.95 -1.28 25.59
CA SER A 82 -17.33 -1.74 25.36
C SER A 82 -18.03 -2.29 26.61
N ILE A 83 -17.29 -2.56 27.70
CA ILE A 83 -17.82 -3.12 28.94
C ILE A 83 -18.17 -1.98 29.93
N CYS A 84 -17.20 -1.11 30.25
CA CYS A 84 -17.41 -0.05 31.24
C CYS A 84 -17.54 1.37 30.66
N GLY A 85 -17.39 1.56 29.34
CA GLY A 85 -17.52 2.87 28.69
C GLY A 85 -16.37 3.86 28.94
N GLN A 86 -15.34 3.49 29.70
CA GLN A 86 -14.19 4.36 29.96
C GLN A 86 -13.17 4.32 28.82
N GLU A 87 -12.49 5.45 28.60
CA GLU A 87 -11.38 5.56 27.65
C GLU A 87 -10.08 5.04 28.30
N GLY A 88 -9.10 4.63 27.47
CA GLY A 88 -7.77 4.22 27.95
C GLY A 88 -7.52 2.72 28.06
N HIS A 89 -8.55 1.87 27.90
CA HIS A 89 -8.35 0.42 27.81
C HIS A 89 -9.32 -0.25 26.83
N ARG A 90 -8.92 -1.44 26.34
CA ARG A 90 -9.80 -2.31 25.55
C ARG A 90 -10.58 -3.24 26.48
N SER A 91 -11.71 -3.75 26.01
CA SER A 91 -12.57 -4.71 26.74
C SER A 91 -11.83 -5.93 27.30
N ASN A 92 -10.76 -6.39 26.64
CA ASN A 92 -9.96 -7.52 27.11
C ASN A 92 -9.19 -7.25 28.42
N HIS A 93 -8.95 -5.99 28.76
CA HIS A 93 -8.25 -5.56 29.99
C HIS A 93 -9.16 -4.74 30.90
N CYS A 94 -10.48 -4.96 30.82
CA CYS A 94 -11.42 -4.22 31.65
C CYS A 94 -11.35 -4.73 33.10
N PRO A 95 -11.19 -3.85 34.10
CA PRO A 95 -11.21 -4.24 35.51
C PRO A 95 -12.60 -4.66 35.99
N HIS A 96 -13.66 -4.31 35.25
CA HIS A 96 -15.05 -4.67 35.52
C HIS A 96 -15.53 -5.86 34.66
N ARG A 97 -14.61 -6.71 34.21
CA ARG A 97 -14.94 -7.90 33.42
C ARG A 97 -15.59 -8.98 34.28
#